data_AF-A0A7S1D3F5-F1
#
_entry.id   AF-A0A7S1D3F5-F1
#
_cell.length_a   1.000
_cell.length_b   1.000
_cell.length_c   1.000
_cell.angle_alpha   90.00
_cell.angle_beta   90.00
_cell.angle_gamma   90.00
#
_symmetry.space_group_name_H-M   'P 1'
#
loop_
_entity.id
_entity.type
_entity.pdbx_description
1 polymer ?
#
loop_
_entity_poly.entity_id
_entity_poly.type
_entity_poly.pdbx_seq_one_letter_code
_entity_poly.pdbx_strand_id
1 'polypeptide(L)'
;DTLSGERLNYPVDENTVYLTSLDQETKEFFSATDVCLDSNCDQIQESVQSYRPINGTTRRVIAVEITFQRAASAEEWHAALLADYEARNVSEKDRFPSLSDPCSVGRCPTEAQWCTQDPNCSESPYQEPPASVKPGVIAGFVVAGVVLLVAVLYAIHRYLVAQQAQRYRTAFAKRIADTINVQGSVRSLSPEALANEF
;
A
#
# COMPACT_ATOMS: atom_id res chain seq x y z
N ASP A 1 -7.32 3.59 19.72
CA ASP A 1 -7.00 2.17 19.99
C ASP A 1 -5.98 1.62 19.00
N THR A 2 -4.73 2.06 19.16
CA THR A 2 -3.57 1.47 18.50
C THR A 2 -3.07 0.36 19.41
N LEU A 3 -3.25 -0.90 19.01
CA LEU A 3 -2.59 -2.06 19.63
C LEU A 3 -1.08 -1.76 19.74
N SER A 4 -0.59 -1.41 20.93
CA SER A 4 0.81 -1.00 21.15
C SER A 4 1.74 -2.20 21.30
N GLY A 5 1.58 -3.18 20.41
CA GLY A 5 2.46 -4.34 20.33
C GLY A 5 3.52 -4.13 19.27
N GLU A 6 4.78 -4.48 19.59
CA GLU A 6 5.81 -4.63 18.57
C GLU A 6 5.44 -5.84 17.71
N ARG A 7 5.12 -5.60 16.43
CA ARG A 7 4.87 -6.65 15.44
C ARG A 7 6.15 -6.90 14.67
N LEU A 8 6.58 -8.15 14.65
CA LEU A 8 7.80 -8.56 13.97
C LEU A 8 7.44 -9.60 12.91
N ASN A 9 7.89 -9.37 11.69
CA ASN A 9 7.69 -10.25 10.54
C ASN A 9 9.05 -10.77 10.09
N TYR A 10 9.15 -12.09 9.98
CA TYR A 10 10.37 -12.78 9.62
C TYR A 10 10.11 -13.66 8.40
N PRO A 11 10.72 -13.38 7.24
CA PRO A 11 10.72 -14.34 6.15
C PRO A 11 11.55 -15.56 6.58
N VAL A 12 10.93 -16.74 6.55
CA VAL A 12 11.62 -18.01 6.84
C VAL A 12 12.25 -18.55 5.56
N ASP A 13 11.49 -18.50 4.46
CA ASP A 13 11.90 -18.82 3.10
C ASP A 13 11.05 -18.04 2.08
N GLU A 14 11.15 -18.37 0.78
CA GLU A 14 10.42 -17.68 -0.29
C GLU A 14 8.89 -17.84 -0.20
N ASN A 15 8.39 -18.87 0.49
CA ASN A 15 6.98 -19.22 0.58
C ASN A 15 6.41 -19.13 2.00
N THR A 16 7.25 -18.80 2.99
CA THR A 16 6.87 -18.86 4.41
C THR A 16 7.21 -17.57 5.13
N VAL A 17 6.21 -16.97 5.76
CA VAL A 17 6.37 -15.79 6.64
C VAL A 17 5.94 -16.15 8.05
N TYR A 18 6.79 -15.83 9.01
CA TYR A 18 6.48 -15.97 10.43
C TYR A 18 6.23 -14.60 11.05
N LEU A 19 5.10 -14.44 11.71
CA LEU A 19 4.68 -13.22 12.37
C LEU A 19 4.63 -13.46 13.87
N THR A 20 5.13 -12.51 14.65
CA THR A 20 4.93 -12.50 16.11
C THR A 20 4.49 -11.13 16.58
N SER A 21 3.73 -11.12 17.67
CA SER A 21 3.44 -9.90 18.41
C SER A 21 3.29 -10.19 19.89
N LEU A 22 3.80 -9.29 20.72
CA LEU A 22 3.58 -9.32 22.16
C LEU A 22 2.75 -8.11 22.56
N ASP A 23 1.57 -8.35 23.11
CA ASP A 23 0.79 -7.32 23.79
C ASP A 23 1.45 -7.00 25.13
N GLN A 24 1.88 -5.74 25.32
CA GLN A 24 2.59 -5.33 26.52
C GLN A 24 1.68 -5.24 27.75
N GLU A 25 0.38 -5.02 27.58
CA GLU A 25 -0.59 -4.90 28.67
C GLU A 25 -1.01 -6.27 29.17
N THR A 26 -1.50 -7.12 28.27
CA THR A 26 -2.00 -8.45 28.61
C THR A 26 -0.90 -9.49 28.75
N LYS A 27 0.32 -9.18 28.28
CA LYS A 27 1.42 -10.14 28.11
C LYS A 27 1.04 -11.32 27.22
N GLU A 28 0.04 -11.14 26.36
CA GLU A 28 -0.36 -12.14 25.38
C GLU A 28 0.63 -12.16 24.22
N PHE A 29 1.17 -13.35 23.95
CA PHE A 29 2.06 -13.60 22.83
C PHE A 29 1.27 -14.27 21.71
N PHE A 30 1.32 -13.65 20.55
CA PHE A 30 0.72 -14.15 19.32
C PHE A 30 1.83 -14.57 18.36
N SER A 31 1.64 -15.71 17.72
CA SER A 31 2.47 -16.17 16.61
C SER A 31 1.57 -16.65 15.48
N ALA A 32 1.85 -16.21 14.26
CA ALA A 32 1.23 -16.73 13.05
C ALA A 32 2.31 -17.20 12.08
N THR A 33 2.02 -18.27 11.34
CA THR A 33 2.84 -18.72 10.22
C THR A 33 1.97 -18.78 8.98
N ASP A 34 2.33 -18.01 7.97
CA ASP A 34 1.70 -18.02 6.64
C ASP A 34 2.57 -18.82 5.69
N VAL A 35 2.00 -19.82 5.02
CA VAL A 35 2.69 -20.69 4.06
C VAL A 35 1.95 -20.66 2.74
N CYS A 36 2.62 -20.26 1.66
CA CYS A 36 2.11 -20.46 0.30
C CYS A 36 2.16 -21.95 -0.05
N LEU A 37 1.00 -22.53 -0.34
CA LEU A 37 0.86 -23.95 -0.68
C LEU A 37 1.15 -24.23 -2.17
N ASP A 38 1.20 -23.19 -2.99
CA ASP A 38 1.55 -23.25 -4.40
C ASP A 38 2.58 -22.16 -4.78
N SER A 39 3.16 -22.28 -5.97
CA SER A 39 4.22 -21.39 -6.46
C SER A 39 3.76 -19.95 -6.73
N ASN A 40 2.45 -19.71 -6.81
CA ASN A 40 1.87 -18.40 -7.10
C ASN A 40 1.29 -17.74 -5.83
N CYS A 41 1.35 -18.43 -4.68
CA CYS A 41 0.65 -18.06 -3.45
C CYS A 41 -0.86 -17.87 -3.66
N ASP A 42 -1.47 -18.64 -4.56
CA ASP A 42 -2.93 -18.62 -4.75
C ASP A 42 -3.64 -19.36 -3.61
N GLN A 43 -2.94 -20.25 -2.91
CA GLN A 43 -3.38 -20.87 -1.67
C GLN A 43 -2.40 -20.55 -0.54
N ILE A 44 -2.93 -20.02 0.57
CA ILE A 44 -2.14 -19.70 1.77
C ILE A 44 -2.72 -20.47 2.94
N GLN A 45 -1.86 -21.15 3.69
CA GLN A 45 -2.21 -21.72 4.97
C GLN A 45 -1.65 -20.84 6.09
N GLU A 46 -2.52 -20.33 6.95
CA GLU A 46 -2.17 -19.59 8.16
C GLU A 46 -2.35 -20.50 9.39
N SER A 47 -1.29 -20.63 10.19
CA SER A 47 -1.37 -21.25 11.53
C SER A 47 -1.22 -20.18 12.59
N VAL A 48 -2.30 -19.91 13.32
CA VAL A 48 -2.36 -18.92 14.40
C VAL A 48 -2.29 -19.61 15.75
N GLN A 49 -1.40 -19.13 16.61
CA GLN A 49 -1.31 -19.55 18.00
C GLN A 49 -1.24 -18.33 18.92
N SER A 50 -2.03 -18.35 19.98
CA SER A 50 -1.93 -17.35 21.06
C SER A 50 -1.60 -18.03 22.38
N TYR A 51 -0.72 -17.39 23.13
CA TYR A 51 -0.23 -17.79 24.43
C TYR A 51 -0.46 -16.67 25.44
N ARG A 52 -1.11 -17.00 26.56
CA ARG A 52 -1.41 -16.04 27.62
C ARG A 52 -0.90 -16.55 28.96
N PRO A 53 -0.32 -15.71 29.83
CA PRO A 53 -0.02 -16.09 31.20
C PRO A 53 -1.31 -16.24 32.00
N ILE A 54 -1.53 -17.42 32.56
CA ILE A 54 -2.65 -17.73 33.46
C ILE A 54 -2.04 -18.27 34.74
N ASN A 55 -2.21 -17.56 35.85
CA ASN A 55 -1.65 -17.91 37.17
C ASN A 55 -0.12 -18.13 37.12
N GLY A 56 0.60 -17.25 36.45
CA GLY A 56 2.08 -17.32 36.32
C GLY A 56 2.59 -18.40 35.37
N THR A 57 1.71 -19.19 34.74
CA THR A 57 2.07 -20.18 33.73
C THR A 57 1.58 -19.73 32.36
N THR A 58 2.46 -19.68 31.36
CA THR A 58 2.08 -19.41 29.97
C THR A 58 1.33 -20.61 29.40
N ARG A 59 0.10 -20.40 28.92
CA ARG A 59 -0.75 -21.44 28.29
C ARG A 59 -1.16 -21.01 26.89
N ARG A 60 -1.23 -21.97 25.97
CA ARG A 60 -1.83 -21.77 24.66
C ARG A 60 -3.35 -21.66 24.81
N VAL A 61 -3.92 -20.53 24.38
CA VAL A 61 -5.35 -20.22 24.49
C VAL A 61 -6.06 -20.27 23.14
N ILE A 62 -5.34 -20.05 22.04
CA ILE A 62 -5.85 -20.16 20.67
C ILE A 62 -4.88 -21.01 19.87
N ALA A 63 -5.41 -21.94 19.08
CA ALA A 63 -4.69 -22.69 18.06
C ALA A 63 -5.65 -22.89 16.89
N VAL A 64 -5.40 -22.18 15.80
CA VAL A 64 -6.29 -22.14 14.64
C VAL A 64 -5.44 -22.35 13.40
N GLU A 65 -5.97 -23.11 12.45
CA GLU A 65 -5.36 -23.36 11.16
C GLU A 65 -6.41 -23.01 10.10
N ILE A 66 -6.07 -22.06 9.23
CA ILE A 66 -6.97 -21.53 8.21
C ILE A 66 -6.28 -21.67 6.87
N THR A 67 -7.02 -22.10 5.86
CA THR A 67 -6.57 -22.08 4.48
C THR A 67 -7.36 -21.02 3.73
N PHE A 68 -6.64 -20.09 3.13
CA PHE A 68 -7.17 -19.07 2.25
C PHE A 68 -6.92 -19.49 0.80
N GLN A 69 -7.93 -19.29 -0.03
CA GLN A 69 -7.80 -19.39 -1.48
C GLN A 69 -8.00 -18.00 -2.07
N ARG A 70 -7.03 -17.56 -2.86
CA ARG A 70 -7.08 -16.30 -3.59
C ARG A 70 -8.13 -16.44 -4.69
N ALA A 71 -9.13 -15.57 -4.67
CA ALA A 71 -10.05 -15.45 -5.78
C ALA A 71 -9.33 -14.86 -7.01
N ALA A 72 -9.56 -15.42 -8.19
CA ALA A 72 -8.98 -14.92 -9.43
C ALA A 72 -9.62 -13.60 -9.87
N SER A 73 -10.85 -13.32 -9.42
CA SER A 73 -11.55 -12.05 -9.65
C SER A 73 -12.50 -11.65 -8.51
N ALA A 74 -12.98 -10.40 -8.54
CA ALA A 74 -13.98 -9.91 -7.60
C ALA A 74 -15.33 -10.64 -7.76
N GLU A 75 -15.69 -11.03 -8.98
CA GLU A 75 -16.89 -11.80 -9.29
C GLU A 75 -16.83 -13.21 -8.71
N GLU A 76 -15.69 -13.88 -8.83
CA GLU A 76 -15.47 -15.20 -8.21
C GLU A 76 -15.55 -15.11 -6.69
N TRP A 77 -14.92 -14.10 -6.08
CA TRP A 77 -15.01 -13.85 -4.65
C TRP A 77 -16.46 -13.66 -4.19
N HIS A 78 -17.23 -12.83 -4.90
CA HIS A 78 -18.64 -12.60 -4.58
C HIS A 78 -19.49 -13.87 -4.74
N ALA A 79 -19.25 -14.66 -5.78
CA ALA A 79 -19.93 -15.95 -5.97
C ALA A 79 -19.59 -16.95 -4.86
N ALA A 80 -18.34 -17.01 -4.43
CA ALA A 80 -17.91 -17.86 -3.30
C ALA A 80 -18.56 -17.43 -1.98
N LEU A 81 -18.64 -16.12 -1.71
CA LEU A 81 -19.34 -15.59 -0.53
C LEU A 81 -20.83 -15.95 -0.53
N LEU A 82 -21.51 -15.81 -1.67
CA LEU A 82 -22.91 -16.19 -1.79
C LEU A 82 -23.11 -17.70 -1.57
N ALA A 83 -22.25 -18.53 -2.16
CA ALA A 83 -22.32 -19.97 -1.98
C ALA A 83 -22.07 -20.39 -0.52
N ASP A 84 -21.08 -19.79 0.16
CA ASP A 84 -20.81 -20.07 1.57
C ASP A 84 -21.95 -19.56 2.47
N TYR A 85 -22.51 -18.38 2.16
CA TYR A 85 -23.71 -17.90 2.81
C TYR A 85 -24.85 -18.90 2.66
N GLU A 86 -25.20 -19.30 1.43
CA GLU A 86 -26.27 -20.28 1.19
C GLU A 86 -26.04 -21.62 1.91
N ALA A 87 -24.79 -22.09 1.96
CA ALA A 87 -24.44 -23.35 2.63
C ALA A 87 -24.49 -23.27 4.16
N ARG A 88 -24.17 -22.11 4.74
CA ARG A 88 -24.04 -21.90 6.20
C ARG A 88 -25.13 -21.03 6.81
N ASN A 89 -26.07 -20.55 5.99
CA ASN A 89 -27.14 -19.68 6.46
C ASN A 89 -27.99 -20.45 7.48
N VAL A 90 -27.96 -19.98 8.73
CA VAL A 90 -28.81 -20.54 9.78
C VAL A 90 -30.24 -20.14 9.48
N SER A 91 -31.15 -21.12 9.49
CA SER A 91 -32.57 -20.88 9.23
C SER A 91 -33.13 -19.90 10.25
N GLU A 92 -34.08 -19.05 9.87
CA GLU A 92 -34.54 -17.94 10.72
C GLU A 92 -35.03 -18.39 12.11
N LYS A 93 -35.63 -19.59 12.19
CA LYS A 93 -36.08 -20.22 13.44
C LYS A 93 -34.93 -20.70 14.35
N ASP A 94 -33.76 -20.97 13.80
CA ASP A 94 -32.57 -21.47 14.50
C ASP A 94 -31.54 -20.36 14.74
N ARG A 95 -31.75 -19.18 14.13
CA ARG A 95 -30.97 -17.98 14.45
C ARG A 95 -31.23 -17.66 15.91
N PHE A 96 -30.17 -17.39 16.65
CA PHE A 96 -30.32 -16.77 17.96
C PHE A 96 -31.21 -15.54 17.80
N PRO A 97 -32.21 -15.33 18.66
CA PRO A 97 -33.04 -14.14 18.61
C PRO A 97 -32.08 -12.96 18.56
N SER A 98 -32.24 -12.16 17.51
CA SER A 98 -31.47 -10.94 17.30
C SER A 98 -31.36 -10.21 18.64
N LEU A 99 -30.15 -9.78 19.00
CA LEU A 99 -29.88 -8.90 20.15
C LEU A 99 -30.65 -7.56 20.08
N SER A 100 -31.53 -7.39 19.08
CA SER A 100 -32.55 -6.34 19.01
C SER A 100 -33.57 -6.38 20.14
N ASP A 101 -33.67 -7.46 20.91
CA ASP A 101 -34.27 -7.35 22.25
C ASP A 101 -33.20 -6.77 23.17
N PRO A 102 -33.30 -5.47 23.54
CA PRO A 102 -32.34 -4.89 24.45
C PRO A 102 -32.49 -5.69 25.75
N CYS A 103 -31.44 -6.43 26.08
CA CYS A 103 -31.22 -7.03 27.40
C CYS A 103 -31.89 -8.40 27.64
N SER A 104 -31.62 -9.36 26.77
CA SER A 104 -32.08 -10.75 26.87
C SER A 104 -31.61 -11.52 28.14
N VAL A 105 -30.74 -10.93 28.98
CA VAL A 105 -30.21 -11.54 30.20
C VAL A 105 -30.26 -10.64 31.45
N GLY A 106 -30.98 -9.50 31.45
CA GLY A 106 -31.09 -8.66 32.65
C GLY A 106 -31.80 -7.32 32.48
N ARG A 107 -31.72 -6.46 33.52
CA ARG A 107 -32.17 -5.06 33.42
C ARG A 107 -31.27 -4.33 32.42
N CYS A 108 -31.88 -3.63 31.47
CA CYS A 108 -31.14 -2.73 30.63
C CYS A 108 -30.44 -1.65 31.43
N PRO A 109 -29.19 -1.31 31.07
CA PRO A 109 -28.58 -0.11 31.59
C PRO A 109 -29.50 1.05 31.24
N THR A 110 -29.79 1.91 32.22
CA THR A 110 -30.49 3.16 31.93
C THR A 110 -29.63 4.04 31.04
N GLU A 111 -30.22 5.01 30.36
CA GLU A 111 -29.46 6.00 29.57
C GLU A 111 -28.34 6.64 30.39
N ALA A 112 -28.60 6.91 31.68
CA ALA A 112 -27.61 7.44 32.61
C ALA A 112 -26.42 6.48 32.85
N GLN A 113 -26.64 5.17 32.81
CA GLN A 113 -25.57 4.18 32.93
C GLN A 113 -24.78 4.04 31.63
N TRP A 114 -25.45 4.11 30.48
CA TRP A 114 -24.79 4.17 29.18
C TRP A 114 -23.89 5.41 29.05
N CYS A 115 -24.39 6.56 29.47
CA CYS A 115 -23.66 7.82 29.42
C CYS A 115 -22.43 7.90 30.35
N THR A 116 -22.18 6.92 31.22
CA THR A 116 -20.92 6.84 31.97
C THR A 116 -19.76 6.30 31.12
N GLN A 117 -20.07 5.56 30.05
CA GLN A 117 -19.09 4.92 29.17
C GLN A 117 -19.15 5.45 27.74
N ASP A 118 -20.29 5.99 27.30
CA ASP A 118 -20.42 6.58 25.97
C ASP A 118 -19.74 7.96 25.90
N PRO A 119 -18.65 8.12 25.13
CA PRO A 119 -17.98 9.41 24.97
C PRO A 119 -18.86 10.48 24.33
N ASN A 120 -19.97 10.13 23.66
CA ASN A 120 -20.92 11.10 23.09
C ASN A 120 -21.82 11.76 24.14
N CYS A 121 -22.01 11.15 25.30
CA CYS A 121 -22.81 11.73 26.39
C CYS A 121 -22.05 12.77 27.22
N SER A 122 -20.73 12.83 27.09
CA SER A 122 -19.89 13.82 27.75
C SER A 122 -19.36 14.81 26.73
N GLU A 123 -19.30 16.10 27.09
CA GLU A 123 -18.55 17.04 26.27
C GLU A 123 -17.09 16.56 26.17
N SER A 124 -16.63 16.31 24.94
CA SER A 124 -15.26 15.88 24.68
C SER A 124 -14.27 16.79 25.41
N PRO A 125 -13.33 16.25 26.20
CA PRO A 125 -12.26 17.05 26.80
C PRO A 125 -11.30 17.61 25.72
N TYR A 126 -11.40 17.13 24.48
CA TYR A 126 -10.71 17.63 23.30
C TYR A 126 -11.68 18.42 22.41
N GLN A 127 -12.35 19.43 22.97
CA GLN A 127 -12.97 20.45 22.12
C GLN A 127 -11.84 21.12 21.33
N GLU A 128 -11.82 20.94 20.02
CA GLU A 128 -10.91 21.67 19.16
C GLU A 128 -11.15 23.16 19.42
N PRO A 129 -10.11 23.92 19.87
CA PRO A 129 -10.27 25.35 20.01
C PRO A 129 -10.70 25.89 18.65
N PRO A 130 -11.56 26.93 18.58
CA PRO A 130 -11.95 27.53 17.31
C PRO A 130 -10.70 28.08 16.63
N ALA A 131 -10.04 27.25 15.83
CA ALA A 131 -8.84 27.57 15.11
C ALA A 131 -9.28 28.47 13.97
N SER A 132 -9.31 29.78 14.22
CA SER A 132 -9.50 30.81 13.20
C SER A 132 -8.23 30.89 12.35
N VAL A 133 -7.98 29.84 11.56
CA VAL A 133 -6.95 29.91 10.54
C VAL A 133 -7.49 30.83 9.46
N LYS A 134 -6.94 32.04 9.38
CA LYS A 134 -7.37 33.04 8.40
C LYS A 134 -7.19 32.44 6.99
N PRO A 135 -8.27 32.18 6.23
CA PRO A 135 -8.19 31.48 4.95
C PRO A 135 -7.31 32.21 3.93
N GLY A 136 -7.15 33.54 4.08
CA GLY A 136 -6.26 34.35 3.26
C GLY A 136 -4.78 33.95 3.31
N VAL A 137 -4.28 33.45 4.46
CA VAL A 137 -2.88 33.03 4.58
C VAL A 137 -2.63 31.76 3.77
N ILE A 138 -3.53 30.79 3.85
CA ILE A 138 -3.45 29.53 3.09
C ILE A 138 -3.49 29.83 1.59
N ALA A 139 -4.45 30.65 1.16
CA ALA A 139 -4.56 31.05 -0.25
C ALA A 139 -3.28 31.74 -0.75
N GLY A 140 -2.66 32.60 0.06
CA GLY A 140 -1.40 33.26 -0.27
C GLY A 140 -0.25 32.28 -0.49
N PHE A 141 -0.08 31.30 0.41
CA PHE A 141 0.98 30.29 0.27
C PHE A 141 0.78 29.40 -0.97
N VAL A 142 -0.46 29.01 -1.27
CA VAL A 142 -0.76 28.20 -2.45
C VAL A 142 -0.42 28.95 -3.74
N VAL A 143 -0.86 30.21 -3.86
CA VAL A 143 -0.57 31.02 -5.05
C VAL A 143 0.93 31.27 -5.20
N ALA A 144 1.63 31.60 -4.11
CA ALA A 144 3.08 31.78 -4.13
C ALA A 144 3.82 30.50 -4.55
N GLY A 145 3.40 29.33 -4.05
CA GLY A 145 3.97 28.04 -4.43
C GLY A 145 3.82 27.74 -5.92
N VAL A 146 2.64 28.00 -6.50
CA VAL A 146 2.40 27.80 -7.94
C VAL A 146 3.26 28.73 -8.79
N VAL A 147 3.35 30.01 -8.43
CA VAL A 147 4.19 30.98 -9.16
C VAL A 147 5.67 30.57 -9.13
N LEU A 148 6.15 30.12 -7.97
CA LEU A 148 7.54 29.66 -7.81
C LEU A 148 7.81 28.39 -8.64
N LEU A 149 6.88 27.44 -8.66
CA LEU A 149 6.97 26.23 -9.49
C LEU A 149 7.08 26.58 -10.98
N VAL A 150 6.21 27.46 -11.48
CA VAL A 150 6.21 27.90 -12.89
C VAL A 150 7.52 28.60 -13.25
N ALA A 151 8.05 29.46 -12.36
CA ALA A 151 9.32 30.14 -12.58
C ALA A 151 10.50 29.15 -12.69
N VAL A 152 10.55 28.13 -11.82
CA VAL A 152 11.59 27.09 -11.87
C VAL A 152 11.50 26.28 -13.16
N LEU A 153 10.30 25.82 -13.53
CA LEU A 153 10.10 25.07 -14.78
C LEU A 153 10.49 25.88 -16.01
N TYR A 154 10.17 27.18 -16.04
CA TYR A 154 10.56 28.07 -17.12
C TYR A 154 12.09 28.24 -17.21
N ALA A 155 12.77 28.40 -16.08
CA ALA A 155 14.23 28.50 -16.04
C ALA A 155 14.90 27.20 -16.54
N ILE A 156 14.42 26.04 -16.11
CA ILE A 156 14.89 24.73 -16.57
C ILE A 156 14.67 24.60 -18.08
N HIS A 157 13.48 24.92 -18.58
CA HIS A 157 13.17 24.84 -20.00
C HIS A 157 14.11 25.74 -20.84
N ARG A 158 14.34 26.99 -20.41
CA ARG A 158 15.28 27.90 -21.06
C ARG A 158 16.71 27.34 -21.08
N TYR A 159 17.16 26.76 -19.98
CA TYR A 159 18.49 26.15 -19.89
C TYR A 159 18.63 24.96 -20.86
N LEU A 160 17.64 24.06 -20.89
CA LEU A 160 17.62 22.90 -21.78
C LEU A 160 17.60 23.31 -23.25
N VAL A 161 16.79 24.30 -23.64
CA VAL A 161 16.75 24.81 -25.02
C VAL A 161 18.09 25.41 -25.43
N ALA A 162 18.74 26.17 -24.54
CA ALA A 162 20.06 26.72 -24.81
C ALA A 162 21.11 25.60 -25.02
N GLN A 163 21.06 24.56 -24.20
CA GLN A 163 21.96 23.41 -24.30
C GLN A 163 21.70 22.60 -25.58
N GLN A 164 20.45 22.43 -25.98
CA GLN A 164 20.09 21.78 -27.25
C GLN A 164 20.62 22.56 -28.45
N ALA A 165 20.50 23.89 -28.45
CA ALA A 165 21.04 24.73 -29.52
C ALA A 165 22.56 24.56 -29.69
N GLN A 166 23.29 24.41 -28.58
CA GLN A 166 24.73 24.10 -28.62
C GLN A 166 25.01 22.71 -29.20
N ARG A 167 24.26 21.68 -28.80
CA ARG A 167 24.40 20.31 -29.33
C ARG A 167 24.12 20.22 -30.83
N TYR A 168 23.12 20.95 -31.33
CA TYR A 168 22.85 20.99 -32.77
C TYR A 168 23.98 21.65 -33.55
N ARG A 169 24.58 22.73 -33.02
CA ARG A 169 25.73 23.39 -33.65
C ARG A 169 26.95 22.48 -33.70
N THR A 170 27.25 21.76 -32.62
CA THR A 170 28.40 20.83 -32.60
C THR A 170 28.16 19.61 -33.48
N ALA A 171 26.94 19.05 -33.49
CA ALA A 171 26.58 17.95 -34.38
C ALA A 171 26.63 18.35 -35.86
N PHE A 172 26.18 19.56 -36.19
CA PHE A 172 26.27 20.10 -37.55
C PHE A 172 27.73 20.33 -37.99
N ALA A 173 28.55 20.93 -37.13
CA ALA A 173 29.98 21.13 -37.39
C ALA A 173 30.71 19.78 -37.60
N LYS A 174 30.39 18.76 -36.79
CA LYS A 174 30.92 17.40 -36.94
C LYS A 174 30.54 16.79 -38.29
N ARG A 175 29.27 16.90 -38.71
CA ARG A 175 28.84 16.39 -40.04
C ARG A 175 29.56 17.07 -41.20
N ILE A 176 29.79 18.38 -41.13
CA ILE A 176 30.58 19.09 -42.16
C ILE A 176 32.02 18.57 -42.18
N ALA A 177 32.66 18.43 -41.02
CA ALA A 177 34.03 17.90 -40.94
C ALA A 177 34.13 16.47 -41.50
N ASP A 178 33.18 15.59 -41.16
CA ASP A 178 33.14 14.22 -41.67
C ASP A 178 32.91 14.20 -43.20
N THR A 179 32.08 15.09 -43.74
CA THR A 179 31.80 15.16 -45.19
C THR A 179 33.01 15.68 -45.99
N ILE A 180 33.76 16.64 -45.45
CA ILE A 180 34.97 17.17 -46.10
C ILE A 180 36.09 16.12 -46.12
N ASN A 181 36.19 15.30 -45.07
CA ASN A 181 37.21 14.24 -45.00
C ASN A 181 36.97 13.14 -46.06
N VAL A 182 35.71 12.89 -46.43
CA VAL A 182 35.35 11.96 -47.52
C VAL A 182 35.76 12.51 -48.89
N GLN A 183 35.69 13.83 -49.11
CA GLN A 183 36.18 14.45 -50.37
C GLN A 183 37.71 14.44 -50.49
N GLY A 184 38.45 14.38 -49.38
CA GLY A 184 39.91 14.20 -49.38
C GLY A 184 40.37 12.78 -49.78
N SER A 185 39.48 11.79 -49.67
CA SER A 185 39.74 10.39 -50.02
C SER A 185 39.34 10.01 -51.45
N VAL A 186 38.91 10.96 -52.29
CA VAL A 186 38.54 10.68 -53.71
C VAL A 186 39.77 10.62 -54.63
N ARG A 187 40.99 10.78 -54.09
CA ARG A 187 42.22 10.40 -54.81
C ARG A 187 42.54 8.92 -54.60
N SER A 188 41.90 8.07 -55.40
CA SER A 188 42.59 7.05 -56.22
C SER A 188 41.58 6.05 -56.83
N LEU A 189 40.67 6.51 -57.67
CA LEU A 189 40.23 5.63 -58.77
C LEU A 189 41.34 5.74 -59.82
N SER A 190 42.31 4.81 -59.78
CA SER A 190 43.30 4.71 -60.84
C SER A 190 42.56 4.39 -62.15
N PRO A 191 43.00 4.93 -63.30
CA PRO A 191 42.36 4.66 -64.59
C PRO A 191 42.34 3.16 -64.96
N GLU A 192 43.16 2.34 -64.28
CA GLU A 192 43.18 0.88 -64.41
C GLU A 192 41.93 0.20 -63.81
N ALA A 193 41.30 0.78 -62.79
CA ALA A 193 40.09 0.21 -62.18
C ALA A 193 38.83 0.42 -63.04
N LEU A 194 38.80 1.46 -63.87
CA LEU A 194 37.67 1.79 -64.76
C LEU A 194 37.66 0.98 -66.06
N ALA A 195 38.79 0.37 -66.45
CA ALA A 195 38.91 -0.45 -67.65
C ALA A 195 38.50 -1.92 -67.44
N ASN A 196 38.23 -2.34 -66.19
CA ASN A 196 37.80 -3.71 -65.86
C ASN A 196 36.27 -3.84 -65.67
N GLU A 197 35.52 -2.73 -65.75
CA GLU A 197 34.07 -2.71 -65.48
C GLU A 197 33.21 -2.44 -66.74
N PHE A 198 33.83 -2.17 -67.90
CA PHE A 198 33.20 -2.00 -69.22
C PHE A 198 33.97 -2.79 -70.29
#